data_AF-A0A3C0IFE3-F1
#
_entry.id   AF-A0A3C0IFE3-F1
#
_cell.length_a   1.000
_cell.length_b   1.000
_cell.length_c   1.000
_cell.angle_alpha   90.00
_cell.angle_beta   90.00
_cell.angle_gamma   90.00
#
_symmetry.space_group_name_H-M   'P 1'
#
loop_
_entity.id
_entity.type
_entity.pdbx_description
1 polymer ?
#
loop_
_entity_poly.entity_id
_entity_poly.type
_entity_poly.pdbx_seq_one_letter_code
_entity_poly.pdbx_strand_id
1 'polypeptide(L)'
;YAERRNWGKAIGAGKNAMAYVRRGAKIDDMNVELLFGAALYNYFSVWIYDNYPILRPVIALFRKGDKALGLEQMQKVANNAFYTRTEAQYFLMRIYRDEEENPANALPIAKYLHKTFPENAYFHRSYAALNFILGYWDETLLQSNEILQRVQNQQAGYGAEAGRYASYFLGYIYQWQGDKARAKDFFMQAVAYAEQTGAYEYGYYHAALAYLARMAKESGNATLAKAYYAKLNKHLEKKGEYADEFKDETKEFLKAYKKVKVVME
;
A
#
# COMPACT_ATOMS: atom_id res chain seq x y z
N TYR A 1 4.40 -16.74 4.61
CA TYR A 1 3.42 -17.16 5.64
C TYR A 1 2.78 -15.97 6.34
N ALA A 2 3.54 -14.96 6.77
CA ALA A 2 3.02 -13.75 7.44
C ALA A 2 1.99 -12.98 6.58
N GLU A 3 2.30 -12.73 5.30
CA GLU A 3 1.38 -12.09 4.33
C GLU A 3 0.03 -12.85 4.17
N ARG A 4 -0.01 -14.15 4.49
CA ARG A 4 -1.22 -14.99 4.45
C ARG A 4 -1.86 -15.16 5.82
N ARG A 5 -1.48 -14.34 6.81
CA ARG A 5 -1.95 -14.38 8.21
C ARG A 5 -1.74 -15.72 8.93
N ASN A 6 -0.82 -16.56 8.45
CA ASN A 6 -0.49 -17.84 9.09
C ASN A 6 0.69 -17.66 10.05
N TRP A 7 0.41 -17.10 11.22
CA TRP A 7 1.40 -16.68 12.21
C TRP A 7 2.22 -17.84 12.79
N GLY A 8 1.57 -18.96 13.13
CA GLY A 8 2.26 -20.14 13.68
C GLY A 8 3.32 -20.69 12.72
N LYS A 9 2.97 -20.87 11.44
CA LYS A 9 3.93 -21.31 10.41
C LYS A 9 5.00 -20.26 10.14
N ALA A 10 4.65 -18.97 10.17
CA ALA A 10 5.61 -17.89 10.01
C ALA A 10 6.68 -17.89 11.11
N ILE A 11 6.26 -18.05 12.38
CA ILE A 11 7.16 -18.13 13.54
C ILE A 11 8.07 -19.36 13.41
N GLY A 12 7.51 -20.54 13.09
CA GLY A 12 8.30 -21.77 12.93
C GLY A 12 9.35 -21.66 11.81
N ALA A 13 8.95 -21.15 10.64
CA ALA A 13 9.86 -20.91 9.53
C ALA A 13 10.93 -19.87 9.87
N GLY A 14 10.55 -18.78 10.55
CA GLY A 14 11.48 -17.75 11.01
C GLY A 14 12.52 -18.28 11.99
N LYS A 15 12.11 -19.10 12.98
CA LYS A 15 13.02 -19.74 13.93
C LYS A 15 14.06 -20.62 13.22
N ASN A 16 13.63 -21.41 12.23
CA ASN A 16 14.52 -22.27 11.46
C ASN A 16 15.48 -21.45 10.60
N ALA A 17 14.98 -20.42 9.90
CA ALA A 17 15.81 -19.51 9.11
C ALA A 17 16.89 -18.83 9.96
N MET A 18 16.55 -18.41 11.18
CA MET A 18 17.50 -17.80 12.11
C MET A 18 18.63 -18.73 12.57
N ALA A 19 18.43 -20.06 12.55
CA ALA A 19 19.52 -20.99 12.79
C ALA A 19 20.54 -20.96 11.64
N TYR A 20 20.07 -20.86 10.40
CA TYR A 20 20.92 -20.75 9.21
C TYR A 20 21.63 -19.41 9.11
N VAL A 21 20.92 -18.30 9.35
CA VAL A 21 21.53 -16.95 9.38
C VAL A 21 22.65 -16.89 10.42
N ARG A 22 22.45 -17.46 11.61
CA ARG A 22 23.48 -17.52 12.65
C ARG A 22 24.68 -18.41 12.30
N ARG A 23 24.46 -19.50 11.55
CA ARG A 23 25.56 -20.32 11.04
C ARG A 23 26.34 -19.58 9.96
N GLY A 24 25.65 -18.91 9.05
CA GLY A 24 26.25 -18.08 8.01
C GLY A 24 27.07 -16.92 8.59
N ALA A 25 26.57 -16.25 9.64
CA ALA A 25 27.29 -15.15 10.29
C ALA A 25 28.57 -15.58 11.05
N LYS A 26 28.76 -16.88 11.33
CA LYS A 26 30.00 -17.42 11.93
C LYS A 26 31.04 -17.79 10.88
N ILE A 27 30.63 -17.92 9.62
CA ILE A 27 31.52 -18.07 8.49
C ILE A 27 31.90 -16.65 8.14
N ASP A 28 33.00 -16.18 8.75
CA ASP A 28 33.54 -14.84 8.58
C ASP A 28 34.09 -14.69 7.16
N ASP A 29 33.16 -14.49 6.23
CA ASP A 29 33.48 -13.93 4.94
C ASP A 29 32.43 -12.87 4.62
N MET A 30 32.92 -11.72 4.19
CA MET A 30 32.20 -10.45 4.00
C MET A 30 31.21 -10.50 2.82
N ASN A 31 30.43 -11.57 2.73
CA ASN A 31 29.50 -11.78 1.65
C ASN A 31 28.23 -10.94 1.89
N VAL A 32 28.11 -9.87 1.11
CA VAL A 32 26.95 -8.97 1.12
C VAL A 32 25.63 -9.75 0.91
N GLU A 33 25.66 -10.91 0.25
CA GLU A 33 24.49 -11.78 0.12
C GLU A 33 23.95 -12.27 1.49
N LEU A 34 24.85 -12.66 2.40
CA LEU A 34 24.45 -13.13 3.74
C LEU A 34 23.98 -11.98 4.64
N LEU A 35 24.39 -10.76 4.33
CA LEU A 35 23.99 -9.56 5.05
C LEU A 35 22.49 -9.27 4.89
N PHE A 36 21.86 -9.72 3.80
CA PHE A 36 20.42 -9.53 3.58
C PHE A 36 19.57 -10.11 4.72
N GLY A 37 19.87 -11.34 5.15
CA GLY A 37 19.16 -11.99 6.25
C GLY A 37 19.36 -11.27 7.59
N ALA A 38 20.58 -10.78 7.84
CA ALA A 38 20.89 -9.99 9.02
C ALA A 38 20.16 -8.63 9.01
N ALA A 39 20.10 -7.96 7.86
CA ALA A 39 19.40 -6.69 7.67
C ALA A 39 17.90 -6.83 7.98
N LEU A 40 17.25 -7.84 7.40
CA LEU A 40 15.85 -8.17 7.69
C LEU A 40 15.61 -8.44 9.17
N TYR A 41 16.47 -9.26 9.79
CA TYR A 41 16.33 -9.59 11.20
C TYR A 41 16.48 -8.35 12.10
N ASN A 42 17.54 -7.58 11.89
CA ASN A 42 17.84 -6.41 12.70
C ASN A 42 16.72 -5.37 12.64
N TYR A 43 16.15 -5.14 11.45
CA TYR A 43 15.02 -4.23 11.27
C TYR A 43 13.70 -4.80 11.82
N PHE A 44 13.26 -5.94 11.30
CA PHE A 44 11.92 -6.45 11.58
C PHE A 44 11.76 -7.06 12.97
N SER A 45 12.83 -7.51 13.64
CA SER A 45 12.69 -7.98 15.03
C SER A 45 12.25 -6.87 15.98
N VAL A 46 12.75 -5.65 15.77
CA VAL A 46 12.34 -4.46 16.53
C VAL A 46 10.95 -4.01 16.08
N TRP A 47 10.74 -3.84 14.77
CA TRP A 47 9.46 -3.38 14.24
C TRP A 47 8.27 -4.29 14.61
N ILE A 48 8.44 -5.62 14.55
CA ILE A 48 7.38 -6.57 14.94
C ILE A 48 7.09 -6.46 16.44
N TYR A 49 8.12 -6.33 17.28
CA TYR A 49 7.95 -6.19 18.72
C TYR A 49 7.12 -4.94 19.07
N ASP A 50 7.39 -3.82 18.40
CA ASP A 50 6.71 -2.56 18.65
C ASP A 50 5.26 -2.59 18.14
N ASN A 51 5.03 -3.06 16.91
CA ASN A 51 3.74 -2.99 16.22
C ASN A 51 2.77 -4.15 16.51
N TYR A 52 3.26 -5.30 16.99
CA TYR A 52 2.41 -6.48 17.26
C TYR A 52 2.52 -6.93 18.73
N PRO A 53 1.80 -6.28 19.66
CA PRO A 53 1.85 -6.60 21.09
C PRO A 53 1.63 -8.09 21.42
N ILE A 54 0.75 -8.75 20.66
CA ILE A 54 0.45 -10.19 20.83
C ILE A 54 1.66 -11.10 20.55
N LEU A 55 2.61 -10.64 19.72
CA LEU A 55 3.81 -11.39 19.35
C LEU A 55 5.00 -11.10 20.28
N ARG A 56 4.92 -10.07 21.13
CA ARG A 56 6.03 -9.66 22.03
C ARG A 56 6.59 -10.80 22.88
N PRO A 57 5.79 -11.69 23.52
CA PRO A 57 6.34 -12.76 24.35
C PRO A 57 7.24 -13.71 23.57
N VAL A 58 6.89 -14.00 22.31
CA VAL A 58 7.66 -14.89 21.44
C VAL A 58 8.91 -14.18 20.93
N ILE A 59 8.78 -12.92 20.50
CA ILE A 59 9.91 -12.13 19.99
C ILE A 59 10.96 -11.83 21.09
N ALA A 60 10.54 -11.65 22.34
CA ALA A 60 11.44 -11.41 23.47
C ALA A 60 12.40 -12.56 23.78
N LEU A 61 12.10 -13.79 23.30
CA LEU A 61 13.01 -14.94 23.41
C LEU A 61 14.17 -14.89 22.41
N PHE A 62 14.12 -14.00 21.42
CA PHE A 62 15.17 -13.79 20.43
C PHE A 62 16.05 -12.60 20.84
N ARG A 63 17.28 -12.55 20.30
CA ARG A 63 18.19 -11.42 20.56
C ARG A 63 17.59 -10.15 19.97
N LYS A 64 17.56 -9.04 20.71
CA LYS A 64 17.12 -7.75 20.15
C LYS A 64 17.94 -7.41 18.91
N GLY A 65 17.25 -7.01 17.84
CA GLY A 65 17.87 -6.38 16.67
C GLY A 65 18.14 -4.90 16.93
N ASP A 66 18.69 -4.27 15.90
CA ASP A 66 18.92 -2.83 15.85
C ASP A 66 18.32 -2.30 14.54
N LYS A 67 17.30 -1.46 14.64
CA LYS A 67 16.55 -0.94 13.49
C LYS A 67 17.45 -0.13 12.56
N ALA A 68 18.31 0.72 13.11
CA ALA A 68 19.21 1.58 12.33
C ALA A 68 20.27 0.74 11.61
N LEU A 69 20.89 -0.21 12.31
CA LEU A 69 21.83 -1.15 11.71
C LEU A 69 21.17 -1.98 10.60
N GLY A 70 19.95 -2.48 10.84
CA GLY A 70 19.21 -3.24 9.83
C GLY A 70 18.96 -2.44 8.55
N LEU A 71 18.64 -1.15 8.69
CA LEU A 71 18.43 -0.26 7.56
C LEU A 71 19.74 0.05 6.80
N GLU A 72 20.84 0.31 7.50
CA GLU A 72 22.17 0.50 6.90
C GLU A 72 22.62 -0.74 6.14
N GLN A 73 22.47 -1.91 6.76
CA GLN A 73 22.78 -3.20 6.15
C GLN A 73 21.94 -3.44 4.90
N MET A 74 20.63 -3.12 4.95
CA MET A 74 19.74 -3.27 3.81
C MET A 74 20.17 -2.38 2.63
N GLN A 75 20.56 -1.13 2.88
CA GLN A 75 21.11 -0.23 1.86
C GLN A 75 22.39 -0.80 1.24
N LYS A 76 23.29 -1.34 2.07
CA LYS A 76 24.52 -1.97 1.58
C LYS A 76 24.23 -3.13 0.64
N VAL A 77 23.24 -3.97 0.97
CA VAL A 77 22.82 -5.10 0.12
C VAL A 77 22.16 -4.60 -1.18
N ALA A 78 21.23 -3.65 -1.07
CA ALA A 78 20.52 -3.09 -2.23
C ALA A 78 21.44 -2.41 -3.26
N ASN A 79 22.62 -1.95 -2.83
CA ASN A 79 23.61 -1.33 -3.69
C ASN A 79 24.69 -2.29 -4.21
N ASN A 80 25.10 -3.29 -3.41
CA ASN A 80 26.32 -4.06 -3.69
C ASN A 80 26.10 -5.56 -3.91
N ALA A 81 25.01 -6.16 -3.43
CA ALA A 81 24.75 -7.59 -3.64
C ALA A 81 24.59 -7.89 -5.14
N PHE A 82 24.85 -9.12 -5.55
CA PHE A 82 24.58 -9.59 -6.90
C PHE A 82 23.24 -10.33 -6.96
N TYR A 83 23.03 -11.31 -6.09
CA TYR A 83 21.84 -12.17 -6.12
C TYR A 83 20.67 -11.58 -5.34
N THR A 84 20.88 -11.11 -4.11
CA THR A 84 19.78 -10.59 -3.26
C THR A 84 19.50 -9.10 -3.45
N ARG A 85 20.06 -8.48 -4.50
CA ARG A 85 19.96 -7.03 -4.71
C ARG A 85 18.52 -6.59 -4.90
N THR A 86 17.79 -7.25 -5.79
CA THR A 86 16.42 -6.86 -6.15
C THR A 86 15.47 -7.05 -4.98
N GLU A 87 15.63 -8.12 -4.20
CA GLU A 87 14.88 -8.36 -2.98
C GLU A 87 15.19 -7.28 -1.93
N ALA A 88 16.47 -6.95 -1.73
CA ALA A 88 16.86 -5.88 -0.82
C ALA A 88 16.28 -4.53 -1.24
N GLN A 89 16.30 -4.20 -2.53
CA GLN A 89 15.66 -3.00 -3.06
C GLN A 89 14.15 -3.01 -2.83
N TYR A 90 13.48 -4.13 -3.06
CA TYR A 90 12.05 -4.29 -2.77
C TYR A 90 11.73 -4.02 -1.30
N PHE A 91 12.47 -4.65 -0.37
CA PHE A 91 12.27 -4.44 1.06
C PHE A 91 12.61 -3.02 1.50
N LEU A 92 13.72 -2.47 1.00
CA LEU A 92 14.15 -1.11 1.33
C LEU A 92 13.15 -0.06 0.85
N MET A 93 12.62 -0.21 -0.36
CA MET A 93 11.55 0.66 -0.89
C MET A 93 10.31 0.61 0.00
N ARG A 94 9.87 -0.59 0.42
CA ARG A 94 8.71 -0.75 1.32
C ARG A 94 8.98 -0.15 2.69
N ILE A 95 10.13 -0.45 3.28
CA ILE A 95 10.54 0.08 4.59
C ILE A 95 10.53 1.61 4.56
N TYR A 96 11.16 2.22 3.56
CA TYR A 96 11.15 3.68 3.45
C TYR A 96 9.75 4.25 3.30
N ARG A 97 8.91 3.63 2.46
CA ARG A 97 7.57 4.15 2.20
C ARG A 97 6.63 3.99 3.40
N ASP A 98 6.54 2.77 3.93
CA ASP A 98 5.45 2.36 4.81
C ASP A 98 5.86 2.49 6.29
N GLU A 99 7.14 2.31 6.63
CA GLU A 99 7.58 2.16 8.03
C GLU A 99 8.45 3.31 8.54
N GLU A 100 9.21 3.96 7.66
CA GLU A 100 10.00 5.17 7.95
C GLU A 100 9.32 6.44 7.47
N GLU A 101 8.14 6.34 6.84
CA GLU A 101 7.36 7.45 6.28
C GLU A 101 8.21 8.41 5.41
N ASN A 102 9.16 7.85 4.67
CA ASN A 102 10.14 8.56 3.85
C ASN A 102 9.99 8.19 2.37
N PRO A 103 8.90 8.63 1.70
CA PRO A 103 8.66 8.33 0.29
C PRO A 103 9.75 8.91 -0.64
N ALA A 104 10.43 9.97 -0.24
CA ALA A 104 11.50 10.59 -1.01
C ALA A 104 12.68 9.62 -1.25
N ASN A 105 13.06 8.86 -0.22
CA ASN A 105 14.10 7.83 -0.34
C ASN A 105 13.62 6.55 -1.05
N ALA A 106 12.31 6.27 -1.01
CA ALA A 106 11.73 5.12 -1.71
C ALA A 106 11.62 5.33 -3.23
N LEU A 107 11.33 6.56 -3.67
CA LEU A 107 11.09 6.89 -5.09
C LEU A 107 12.23 6.48 -6.04
N PRO A 108 13.52 6.81 -5.80
CA PRO A 108 14.59 6.42 -6.72
C PRO A 108 14.71 4.90 -6.87
N ILE A 109 14.46 4.14 -5.80
CA ILE A 109 14.47 2.68 -5.81
C ILE A 109 13.29 2.16 -6.64
N ALA A 110 12.08 2.70 -6.43
CA ALA A 110 10.91 2.32 -7.20
C ALA A 110 11.07 2.62 -8.70
N LYS A 111 11.64 3.77 -9.04
CA LYS A 111 11.97 4.15 -10.43
C LYS A 111 12.94 3.16 -11.06
N TYR A 112 14.01 2.80 -10.34
CA TYR A 112 14.99 1.83 -10.82
C TYR A 112 14.35 0.45 -11.04
N LEU A 113 13.57 -0.04 -10.07
CA LEU A 113 12.90 -1.33 -10.16
C LEU A 113 11.89 -1.37 -11.31
N HIS A 114 11.09 -0.31 -11.49
CA HIS A 114 10.14 -0.23 -12.59
C HIS A 114 10.85 -0.18 -13.95
N LYS A 115 11.92 0.60 -14.09
CA LYS A 115 12.73 0.64 -15.32
C LYS A 115 13.39 -0.70 -15.63
N THR A 116 13.86 -1.41 -14.62
CA THR A 116 14.56 -2.70 -14.77
C THR A 116 13.59 -3.83 -15.08
N PHE A 117 12.38 -3.78 -14.50
CA PHE A 117 11.35 -4.80 -14.65
C PHE A 117 10.03 -4.15 -15.10
N PRO A 118 9.96 -3.64 -16.36
CA PRO A 118 8.83 -2.85 -16.85
C PRO A 118 7.51 -3.61 -16.91
N GLU A 119 7.56 -4.94 -16.97
CA GLU A 119 6.35 -5.78 -16.99
C GLU A 119 5.83 -6.13 -15.60
N ASN A 120 6.57 -5.78 -14.54
CA ASN A 120 6.15 -6.08 -13.18
C ASN A 120 5.13 -5.05 -12.67
N ALA A 121 3.86 -5.46 -12.62
CA ALA A 121 2.76 -4.61 -12.17
C ALA A 121 2.92 -4.08 -10.73
N TYR A 122 3.61 -4.80 -9.84
CA TYR A 122 3.86 -4.33 -8.48
C TYR A 122 4.82 -3.13 -8.47
N PHE A 123 5.93 -3.21 -9.21
CA PHE A 123 6.89 -2.10 -9.28
C PHE A 123 6.30 -0.89 -10.01
N HIS A 124 5.53 -1.11 -11.07
CA HIS A 124 4.81 -0.03 -11.76
C HIS A 124 3.84 0.70 -10.82
N ARG A 125 2.97 -0.05 -10.12
CA ARG A 125 2.08 0.49 -9.08
C ARG A 125 2.84 1.26 -7.99
N SER A 126 3.96 0.72 -7.52
CA SER A 126 4.72 1.32 -6.43
C SER A 126 5.35 2.64 -6.86
N TYR A 127 5.87 2.69 -8.09
CA TYR A 127 6.40 3.91 -8.70
C TYR A 127 5.31 4.96 -8.90
N ALA A 128 4.15 4.60 -9.45
CA ALA A 128 3.01 5.50 -9.58
C ALA A 128 2.53 6.04 -8.22
N ALA A 129 2.42 5.16 -7.20
CA ALA A 129 1.99 5.56 -5.87
C ALA A 129 2.97 6.53 -5.18
N LEU A 130 4.28 6.31 -5.32
CA LEU A 130 5.28 7.21 -4.74
C LEU A 130 5.30 8.58 -5.43
N ASN A 131 5.11 8.63 -6.76
CA ASN A 131 4.92 9.90 -7.47
C ASN A 131 3.67 10.64 -6.98
N PHE A 132 2.56 9.92 -6.78
CA PHE A 132 1.33 10.50 -6.26
C PHE A 132 1.53 11.09 -4.85
N ILE A 133 2.16 10.33 -3.94
CA ILE A 133 2.42 10.77 -2.56
C ILE A 133 3.31 12.03 -2.54
N LEU A 134 4.30 12.11 -3.43
CA LEU A 134 5.23 13.23 -3.51
C LEU A 134 4.71 14.42 -4.34
N GLY A 135 3.52 14.31 -4.93
CA GLY A 135 2.90 15.37 -5.72
C GLY A 135 3.48 15.54 -7.13
N TYR A 136 4.16 14.53 -7.67
CA TYR A 136 4.63 14.52 -9.05
C TYR A 136 3.48 14.14 -9.99
N TRP A 137 2.59 15.11 -10.25
CA TRP A 137 1.32 14.88 -10.94
C TRP A 137 1.47 14.43 -12.39
N ASP A 138 2.40 15.01 -13.14
CA ASP A 138 2.62 14.65 -14.55
C ASP A 138 3.06 13.19 -14.69
N GLU A 139 4.02 12.78 -13.85
CA GLU A 139 4.47 11.39 -13.80
C GLU A 139 3.35 10.47 -13.32
N THR A 140 2.58 10.88 -12.31
CA THR A 140 1.44 10.10 -11.83
C THR A 140 0.38 9.90 -12.91
N LEU A 141 0.06 10.94 -13.68
CA LEU A 141 -0.87 10.86 -14.82
C LEU A 141 -0.35 9.88 -15.87
N LEU A 142 0.93 9.99 -16.25
CA LEU A 142 1.56 9.12 -17.24
C LEU A 142 1.47 7.65 -16.81
N GLN A 143 2.00 7.33 -15.63
CA GLN A 143 2.07 5.96 -15.13
C GLN A 143 0.66 5.38 -14.87
N SER A 144 -0.27 6.19 -14.36
CA SER A 144 -1.65 5.70 -14.10
C SER A 144 -2.40 5.38 -15.39
N ASN A 145 -2.27 6.20 -16.43
CA ASN A 145 -2.86 5.89 -17.73
C ASN A 145 -2.25 4.61 -18.33
N GLU A 146 -0.92 4.45 -18.23
CA GLU A 146 -0.26 3.24 -18.70
C GLU A 146 -0.74 1.98 -17.94
N ILE A 147 -0.89 2.06 -16.61
CA ILE A 147 -1.48 0.97 -15.81
C ILE A 147 -2.87 0.61 -16.32
N LEU A 148 -3.76 1.59 -16.53
CA LEU A 148 -5.12 1.32 -17.00
C LEU A 148 -5.13 0.70 -18.40
N GLN A 149 -4.26 1.16 -19.30
CA GLN A 149 -4.12 0.55 -20.62
C GLN A 149 -3.70 -0.92 -20.51
N ARG A 150 -2.73 -1.25 -19.64
CA ARG A 150 -2.29 -2.63 -19.42
C ARG A 150 -3.37 -3.51 -18.77
N VAL A 151 -4.19 -2.95 -17.88
CA VAL A 151 -5.37 -3.62 -17.32
C VAL A 151 -6.39 -3.92 -18.41
N GLN A 152 -6.69 -2.95 -19.29
CA GLN A 152 -7.61 -3.14 -20.42
C GLN A 152 -7.12 -4.21 -21.39
N ASN A 153 -5.81 -4.26 -21.63
CA ASN A 153 -5.16 -5.27 -22.47
C ASN A 153 -5.01 -6.64 -21.77
N GLN A 154 -5.52 -6.80 -20.54
CA GLN A 154 -5.42 -8.04 -19.76
C GLN A 154 -3.98 -8.54 -19.60
N GLN A 155 -3.02 -7.62 -19.54
CA GLN A 155 -1.61 -8.00 -19.39
C GLN A 155 -1.41 -8.71 -18.05
N ALA A 156 -0.62 -9.79 -18.06
CA ALA A 156 -0.36 -10.58 -16.86
C ALA A 156 0.14 -9.71 -15.70
N GLY A 157 -0.45 -9.89 -14.52
CA GLY A 157 -0.14 -9.10 -13.31
C GLY A 157 -0.90 -7.77 -13.20
N TYR A 158 -1.47 -7.24 -14.28
CA TYR A 158 -2.27 -6.02 -14.29
C TYR A 158 -3.75 -6.35 -14.14
N GLY A 159 -4.20 -6.44 -12.88
CA GLY A 159 -5.59 -6.70 -12.53
C GLY A 159 -6.26 -5.54 -11.81
N ALA A 160 -7.42 -5.81 -11.22
CA ALA A 160 -8.22 -4.84 -10.49
C ALA A 160 -7.47 -4.12 -9.36
N GLU A 161 -6.49 -4.76 -8.71
CA GLU A 161 -5.63 -4.09 -7.72
C GLU A 161 -4.87 -2.91 -8.33
N ALA A 162 -4.27 -3.10 -9.51
CA ALA A 162 -3.54 -2.02 -10.20
C ALA A 162 -4.53 -0.96 -10.74
N GLY A 163 -5.67 -1.41 -11.28
CA GLY A 163 -6.76 -0.55 -11.73
C GLY A 163 -7.29 0.37 -10.64
N ARG A 164 -7.46 -0.13 -9.41
CA ARG A 164 -7.92 0.67 -8.25
C ARG A 164 -6.98 1.84 -7.96
N TYR A 165 -5.68 1.60 -7.89
CA TYR A 165 -4.67 2.64 -7.62
C TYR A 165 -4.69 3.70 -8.71
N ALA A 166 -4.53 3.27 -9.97
CA ALA A 166 -4.45 4.18 -11.11
C ALA A 166 -5.72 5.02 -11.26
N SER A 167 -6.91 4.39 -11.15
CA SER A 167 -8.18 5.11 -11.25
C SER A 167 -8.32 6.14 -10.13
N TYR A 168 -7.97 5.80 -8.89
CA TYR A 168 -8.03 6.76 -7.78
C TYR A 168 -7.09 7.96 -8.03
N PHE A 169 -5.85 7.71 -8.47
CA PHE A 169 -4.89 8.78 -8.75
C PHE A 169 -5.38 9.73 -9.84
N LEU A 170 -5.91 9.19 -10.94
CA LEU A 170 -6.49 9.99 -12.01
C LEU A 170 -7.70 10.80 -11.51
N GLY A 171 -8.60 10.17 -10.74
CA GLY A 171 -9.75 10.83 -10.15
C GLY A 171 -9.36 12.03 -9.27
N TYR A 172 -8.34 11.84 -8.42
CA TYR A 172 -7.82 12.89 -7.57
C TYR A 172 -7.22 14.05 -8.37
N ILE A 173 -6.40 13.75 -9.38
CA ILE A 173 -5.74 14.78 -10.19
C ILE A 173 -6.77 15.57 -11.01
N TYR A 174 -7.74 14.90 -11.66
CA TYR A 174 -8.78 15.60 -12.41
C TYR A 174 -9.70 16.43 -11.52
N GLN A 175 -9.97 15.98 -10.29
CA GLN A 175 -10.70 16.78 -9.31
C GLN A 175 -9.95 18.08 -8.99
N TRP A 176 -8.64 18.00 -8.77
CA TRP A 176 -7.80 19.17 -8.50
C TRP A 176 -7.71 20.12 -9.70
N GLN A 177 -7.70 19.59 -10.91
CA GLN A 177 -7.73 20.37 -12.17
C GLN A 177 -9.11 20.98 -12.47
N GLY A 178 -10.15 20.65 -11.69
CA GLY A 178 -11.51 21.16 -11.87
C GLY A 178 -12.36 20.37 -12.87
N ASP A 179 -11.84 19.29 -13.45
CA ASP A 179 -12.60 18.40 -14.34
C ASP A 179 -13.41 17.38 -13.53
N LYS A 180 -14.50 17.87 -12.95
CA LYS A 180 -15.39 17.07 -12.09
C LYS A 180 -16.00 15.86 -12.81
N ALA A 181 -16.18 15.94 -14.13
CA ALA A 181 -16.78 14.86 -14.91
C ALA A 181 -15.82 13.66 -14.98
N ARG A 182 -14.58 13.88 -15.46
CA ARG A 182 -13.56 12.82 -15.47
C ARG A 182 -13.23 12.32 -14.08
N ALA A 183 -13.14 13.23 -13.11
CA ALA A 183 -12.86 12.85 -11.72
C ALA A 183 -13.89 11.85 -11.19
N LYS A 184 -15.18 12.12 -11.40
CA LYS A 184 -16.28 11.23 -11.02
C LYS A 184 -16.15 9.85 -11.68
N ASP A 185 -15.91 9.81 -12.98
CA ASP A 185 -15.78 8.53 -13.71
C ASP A 185 -14.64 7.68 -13.17
N PHE A 186 -13.49 8.29 -12.91
CA PHE A 186 -12.33 7.58 -12.36
C PHE A 186 -12.53 7.15 -10.90
N PHE A 187 -13.19 7.95 -10.06
CA PHE A 187 -13.55 7.50 -8.72
C PHE A 187 -14.55 6.33 -8.75
N MET A 188 -15.52 6.34 -9.66
CA MET A 188 -16.42 5.20 -9.87
C MET A 188 -15.67 3.94 -10.31
N GLN A 189 -14.69 4.08 -11.21
CA GLN A 189 -13.81 2.96 -11.61
C GLN A 189 -12.99 2.42 -10.44
N ALA A 190 -12.41 3.30 -9.61
CA ALA A 190 -11.66 2.89 -8.43
C ALA A 190 -12.51 2.06 -7.45
N VAL A 191 -13.76 2.50 -7.23
CA VAL A 191 -14.76 1.80 -6.42
C VAL A 191 -15.10 0.43 -7.02
N ALA A 192 -15.37 0.35 -8.32
CA ALA A 192 -15.68 -0.90 -9.01
C ALA A 192 -14.53 -1.93 -8.92
N TYR A 193 -13.28 -1.50 -9.12
CA TYR A 193 -12.11 -2.37 -8.99
C TYR A 193 -11.90 -2.87 -7.55
N ALA A 194 -12.14 -2.02 -6.55
CA ALA A 194 -12.08 -2.43 -5.14
C ALA A 194 -13.13 -3.51 -4.83
N GLU A 195 -14.35 -3.32 -5.32
CA GLU A 195 -15.46 -4.27 -5.14
C GLU A 195 -15.20 -5.62 -5.79
N GLN A 196 -14.64 -5.63 -7.00
CA GLN A 196 -14.29 -6.86 -7.71
C GLN A 196 -13.33 -7.75 -6.92
N THR A 197 -12.44 -7.16 -6.12
CA THR A 197 -11.42 -7.87 -5.35
C THR A 197 -11.79 -8.04 -3.87
N GLY A 198 -12.93 -7.48 -3.44
CA GLY A 198 -13.31 -7.41 -2.03
C GLY A 198 -12.35 -6.54 -1.18
N ALA A 199 -11.59 -5.66 -1.82
CA ALA A 199 -10.55 -4.84 -1.22
C ALA A 199 -11.12 -3.57 -0.56
N TYR A 200 -12.05 -3.79 0.37
CA TYR A 200 -12.80 -2.73 1.04
C TYR A 200 -12.02 -2.00 2.14
N GLU A 201 -10.92 -2.59 2.63
CA GLU A 201 -10.17 -2.07 3.79
C GLU A 201 -9.09 -1.05 3.38
N TYR A 202 -8.92 -0.76 2.09
CA TYR A 202 -7.86 0.11 1.59
C TYR A 202 -8.32 1.58 1.45
N GLY A 203 -7.45 2.52 1.84
CA GLY A 203 -7.76 3.96 1.90
C GLY A 203 -8.33 4.55 0.60
N TYR A 204 -7.88 4.08 -0.57
CA TYR A 204 -8.39 4.57 -1.85
C TYR A 204 -9.86 4.26 -2.12
N TYR A 205 -10.39 3.13 -1.62
CA TYR A 205 -11.82 2.83 -1.73
C TYR A 205 -12.64 3.80 -0.89
N HIS A 206 -12.23 4.02 0.36
CA HIS A 206 -12.90 4.95 1.26
C HIS A 206 -12.86 6.40 0.74
N ALA A 207 -11.70 6.86 0.31
CA ALA A 207 -11.53 8.19 -0.24
C ALA A 207 -12.34 8.40 -1.54
N ALA A 208 -12.35 7.43 -2.46
CA ALA A 208 -13.16 7.51 -3.67
C ALA A 208 -14.66 7.63 -3.35
N LEU A 209 -15.18 6.83 -2.41
CA LEU A 209 -16.57 6.94 -1.96
C LEU A 209 -16.88 8.30 -1.34
N ALA A 210 -15.97 8.83 -0.52
CA ALA A 210 -16.14 10.15 0.08
C ALA A 210 -16.19 11.26 -0.99
N TYR A 211 -15.29 11.24 -1.97
CA TYR A 211 -15.31 12.19 -3.09
C TYR A 211 -16.60 12.09 -3.91
N LEU A 212 -17.05 10.87 -4.24
CA LEU A 212 -18.32 10.66 -4.94
C LEU A 212 -19.53 11.16 -4.14
N ALA A 213 -19.52 10.97 -2.83
CA ALA A 213 -20.58 11.45 -1.95
C ALA A 213 -20.62 12.99 -1.92
N ARG A 214 -19.46 13.65 -1.81
CA ARG A 214 -19.31 15.11 -1.87
C ARG A 214 -19.78 15.65 -3.23
N MET A 215 -19.35 15.05 -4.33
CA MET A 215 -19.79 15.41 -5.69
C MET A 215 -21.31 15.29 -5.86
N ALA A 216 -21.92 14.21 -5.35
CA ALA A 216 -23.37 14.03 -5.40
C ALA A 216 -24.12 15.05 -4.54
N LYS A 217 -23.56 15.43 -3.38
CA LYS A 217 -24.09 16.51 -2.54
C LYS A 217 -24.04 17.86 -3.25
N GLU A 218 -22.91 18.18 -3.88
CA GLU A 218 -22.74 19.41 -4.67
C GLU A 218 -23.72 19.49 -5.84
N SER A 219 -24.03 18.36 -6.48
CA SER A 219 -25.02 18.28 -7.56
C SER A 219 -26.48 18.25 -7.08
N GLY A 220 -26.74 18.43 -5.77
CA GLY A 220 -28.08 18.37 -5.19
C GLY A 220 -28.71 16.97 -5.10
N ASN A 221 -27.97 15.90 -5.43
CA ASN A 221 -28.47 14.53 -5.41
C ASN A 221 -28.23 13.89 -4.03
N ALA A 222 -29.04 14.29 -3.04
CA ALA A 222 -28.93 13.83 -1.66
C ALA A 222 -29.13 12.30 -1.51
N THR A 223 -29.95 11.69 -2.37
CA THR A 223 -30.17 10.23 -2.37
C THR A 223 -28.88 9.48 -2.73
N LEU A 224 -28.22 9.90 -3.81
CA LEU A 224 -26.97 9.30 -4.27
C LEU A 224 -25.84 9.55 -3.26
N ALA A 225 -25.74 10.77 -2.73
CA ALA A 225 -24.77 11.08 -1.68
C ALA A 225 -24.94 10.17 -0.46
N LYS A 226 -26.20 9.96 -0.02
CA LYS A 226 -26.50 9.05 1.08
C LYS A 226 -26.10 7.60 0.79
N ALA A 227 -26.29 7.13 -0.45
CA ALA A 227 -25.88 5.79 -0.86
C ALA A 227 -24.37 5.59 -0.70
N TYR A 228 -23.56 6.54 -1.19
CA TYR A 228 -22.11 6.48 -1.07
C TYR A 228 -21.63 6.55 0.38
N TYR A 229 -22.16 7.48 1.19
CA TYR A 229 -21.82 7.54 2.63
C TYR A 229 -22.26 6.30 3.40
N ALA A 230 -23.40 5.68 3.07
CA ALA A 230 -23.83 4.44 3.71
C ALA A 230 -22.88 3.28 3.38
N LYS A 231 -22.43 3.19 2.11
CA LYS A 231 -21.44 2.22 1.68
C LYS A 231 -20.11 2.44 2.39
N LEU A 232 -19.65 3.69 2.47
CA LEU A 232 -18.46 4.08 3.21
C LEU A 232 -18.58 3.66 4.69
N ASN A 233 -19.65 4.05 5.39
CA ASN A 233 -19.85 3.73 6.81
C ASN A 233 -19.82 2.22 7.09
N LYS A 234 -20.38 1.39 6.20
CA LYS A 234 -20.36 -0.08 6.32
C LYS A 234 -18.95 -0.65 6.37
N HIS A 235 -17.99 -0.01 5.72
CA HIS A 235 -16.61 -0.48 5.63
C HIS A 235 -15.64 0.26 6.58
N LEU A 236 -15.99 1.47 7.03
CA LEU A 236 -15.24 2.23 8.04
C LEU A 236 -15.14 1.55 9.41
N GLU A 237 -16.17 0.79 9.83
CA GLU A 237 -16.22 0.19 11.18
C GLU A 237 -15.19 -0.95 11.36
N LYS A 238 -14.59 -1.47 10.28
CA LYS A 238 -13.51 -2.44 10.34
C LYS A 238 -12.17 -1.70 10.38
N LYS A 239 -11.67 -1.44 11.61
CA LYS A 239 -10.36 -0.82 11.95
C LYS A 239 -9.37 -0.75 10.78
N GLY A 240 -9.39 0.36 10.05
CA GLY A 240 -8.39 0.73 9.06
C GLY A 240 -7.85 2.12 9.40
N GLU A 241 -6.58 2.37 9.13
CA GLU A 241 -5.85 3.60 9.48
C GLU A 241 -6.40 4.86 8.80
N TYR A 242 -7.11 4.68 7.68
CA TYR A 242 -7.81 5.74 6.92
C TYR A 242 -9.27 5.95 7.35
N ALA A 243 -9.73 5.26 8.40
CA ALA A 243 -11.13 5.28 8.79
C ALA A 243 -11.57 6.55 9.52
N ASP A 244 -10.63 7.35 10.04
CA ASP A 244 -10.98 8.51 10.87
C ASP A 244 -11.17 9.80 10.06
N GLU A 245 -10.52 9.96 8.89
CA GLU A 245 -10.60 11.21 8.08
C GLU A 245 -12.03 11.54 7.63
N PHE A 246 -12.79 10.54 7.17
CA PHE A 246 -14.14 10.75 6.62
C PHE A 246 -15.26 10.38 7.60
N LYS A 247 -14.92 9.96 8.82
CA LYS A 247 -15.86 9.36 9.77
C LYS A 247 -16.92 10.34 10.25
N ASP A 248 -16.46 11.53 10.65
CA ASP A 248 -17.33 12.53 11.24
C ASP A 248 -18.26 13.11 10.18
N GLU A 249 -17.73 13.47 9.01
CA GLU A 249 -18.53 13.90 7.84
C GLU A 249 -19.59 12.84 7.46
N THR A 250 -19.19 11.57 7.38
CA THR A 250 -20.09 10.46 7.04
C THR A 250 -21.24 10.35 8.06
N LYS A 251 -20.91 10.36 9.35
CA LYS A 251 -21.92 10.25 10.43
C LYS A 251 -22.85 11.45 10.47
N GLU A 252 -22.32 12.66 10.35
CA GLU A 252 -23.11 13.89 10.32
C GLU A 252 -24.09 13.90 9.16
N PHE A 253 -23.63 13.53 7.95
CA PHE A 253 -24.50 13.47 6.77
C PHE A 253 -25.61 12.42 6.94
N LEU A 254 -25.25 11.20 7.38
CA LEU A 254 -26.25 10.13 7.57
C LEU A 254 -27.29 10.47 8.64
N LYS A 255 -26.90 11.21 9.68
CA LYS A 255 -27.82 11.72 10.72
C LYS A 255 -28.77 12.78 10.16
N ALA A 256 -28.25 13.75 9.41
CA ALA A 256 -29.05 14.83 8.82
C ALA A 256 -30.06 14.30 7.79
N TYR A 257 -29.67 13.32 6.97
CA TYR A 257 -30.49 12.78 5.89
C TYR A 257 -31.19 11.46 6.25
N LYS A 258 -31.43 11.20 7.54
CA LYS A 258 -32.02 9.94 8.03
C LYS A 258 -33.34 9.56 7.31
N LYS A 259 -34.18 10.55 6.99
CA LYS A 259 -35.50 10.36 6.34
C LYS A 259 -35.45 10.13 4.82
N VAL A 260 -34.31 10.34 4.15
CA VAL A 260 -34.17 10.08 2.71
C VAL A 260 -34.07 8.58 2.46
N LYS A 261 -34.95 8.00 1.63
CA LYS A 261 -34.85 6.58 1.26
C LYS A 261 -33.69 6.38 0.29
N VAL A 262 -32.78 5.45 0.62
CA VAL A 262 -31.74 5.01 -0.31
C VAL A 262 -32.35 3.93 -1.18
N VAL A 263 -32.36 4.12 -2.49
CA VAL A 263 -32.59 3.03 -3.44
C VAL A 263 -31.20 2.48 -3.76
N MET A 264 -30.85 1.32 -3.20
CA MET A 264 -29.67 0.59 -3.65
C MET A 264 -30.14 -0.43 -4.67
N GLU A 265 -29.65 -0.31 -5.90
CA GLU A 265 -29.66 -1.41 -6.88
C GLU A 265 -28.55 -2.41 -6.55
#